data_AF-A0A4R2I8X7-F1
#
_entry.id   AF-A0A4R2I8X7-F1
#
_cell.length_a   1.000
_cell.length_b   1.000
_cell.length_c   1.000
_cell.angle_alpha   90.00
_cell.angle_beta   90.00
_cell.angle_gamma   90.00
#
_symmetry.space_group_name_H-M   'P 1'
#
loop_
_entity.id
_entity.type
_entity.pdbx_description
1 polymer ?
#
loop_
_entity_poly.entity_id
_entity_poly.type
_entity_poly.pdbx_seq_one_letter_code
_entity_poly.pdbx_strand_id
1 'polypeptide(L)'
;MSPFDLPQTMPRYRLLLAILVLAACAQAHAANPLSFVTETFGHWKDRLFGRPARPVPEMKAPPSGPIALPPGTRVRFGIDDDAPQNDFSKGRSRYRVIELPEELEHAAVRVQVIARKNPAGHGNVVFKPLLYVIEGDDFRAPVEVKPLHLDIRPFRKSRLLGCVTLDKVRRIAVATTPNALGKSYESEVRDAVKAPTQGGFYYTTDAVKTKLPFAATGDLVLEVTREAKAGEGC
;
A
#
# COMPACT_ATOMS: atom_id res chain seq x y z
N MET A 1 11.66 46.75 -72.01
CA MET A 1 12.71 47.36 -71.16
C MET A 1 12.27 47.21 -69.71
N SER A 2 12.91 46.29 -68.97
CA SER A 2 12.92 46.28 -67.49
C SER A 2 13.92 47.37 -67.02
N PRO A 3 13.94 47.81 -65.73
CA PRO A 3 14.36 46.95 -64.60
C PRO A 3 13.64 47.17 -63.25
N PHE A 4 13.65 46.10 -62.45
CA PHE A 4 13.80 46.00 -61.00
C PHE A 4 13.39 47.16 -60.07
N ASP A 5 12.50 46.85 -59.12
CA ASP A 5 12.82 47.01 -57.70
C ASP A 5 11.89 46.17 -56.80
N LEU A 6 12.52 45.29 -56.01
CA LEU A 6 11.91 44.51 -54.92
C LEU A 6 12.35 45.15 -53.59
N PRO A 7 11.44 45.58 -52.69
CA PRO A 7 11.83 45.81 -51.31
C PRO A 7 11.68 44.53 -50.50
N GLN A 8 12.84 43.93 -50.21
CA GLN A 8 13.06 42.97 -49.15
C GLN A 8 12.63 43.56 -47.80
N THR A 9 11.53 43.09 -47.20
CA THR A 9 11.26 43.31 -45.77
C THR A 9 10.54 42.12 -45.14
N MET A 10 11.23 41.00 -44.97
CA MET A 10 10.80 40.01 -43.97
C MET A 10 11.99 39.42 -43.19
N PRO A 11 12.37 40.03 -42.06
CA PRO A 11 13.08 39.29 -41.01
C PRO A 11 12.30 39.27 -39.67
N ARG A 12 11.17 39.97 -39.54
CA ARG A 12 10.50 40.15 -38.23
C ARG A 12 9.39 39.13 -37.94
N TYR A 13 8.67 38.67 -38.96
CA TYR A 13 7.57 37.70 -38.76
C TYR A 13 8.04 36.27 -38.48
N ARG A 14 9.21 35.86 -39.00
CA ARG A 14 9.77 34.52 -38.74
C ARG A 14 10.30 34.37 -37.30
N LEU A 15 10.80 35.45 -36.71
CA LEU A 15 11.28 35.44 -35.31
C LEU A 15 10.11 35.38 -34.32
N LEU A 16 9.02 36.11 -34.60
CA LEU A 16 7.80 36.09 -33.78
C LEU A 16 7.07 34.74 -33.83
N LEU A 17 7.05 34.06 -34.99
CA LEU A 17 6.49 32.71 -35.09
C LEU A 17 7.33 31.67 -34.32
N ALA A 18 8.66 31.79 -34.34
CA ALA A 18 9.56 30.89 -33.62
C ALA A 18 9.40 31.01 -32.09
N ILE A 19 9.19 32.23 -31.58
CA ILE A 19 8.96 32.48 -30.15
C ILE A 19 7.59 31.96 -29.69
N LEU A 20 6.56 32.05 -30.54
CA LEU A 20 5.22 31.51 -30.23
C LEU A 20 5.20 29.97 -30.22
N VAL A 21 5.96 29.30 -31.11
CA VAL A 21 6.12 27.84 -31.08
C VAL A 21 6.94 27.38 -29.87
N LEU A 22 7.98 28.12 -29.47
CA LEU A 22 8.75 27.84 -28.25
C LEU A 22 7.93 28.08 -26.97
N ALA A 23 7.04 29.08 -26.95
CA ALA A 23 6.16 29.35 -25.81
C ALA A 23 5.02 28.32 -25.68
N ALA A 24 4.52 27.76 -26.79
CA ALA A 24 3.54 26.68 -26.78
C ALA A 24 4.12 25.35 -26.28
N CYS A 25 5.42 25.10 -26.46
CA CYS A 25 6.10 23.92 -25.91
C CYS A 25 6.46 24.05 -24.42
N ALA A 26 6.50 25.26 -23.87
CA ALA A 26 6.90 25.50 -22.48
C ALA A 26 5.80 25.20 -21.43
N GLN A 27 4.53 25.05 -21.84
CA GLN A 27 3.42 24.73 -20.92
C GLN A 27 3.04 23.25 -20.85
N ALA A 28 3.83 22.35 -21.45
CA ALA A 28 3.62 20.89 -21.36
C ALA A 28 4.47 20.20 -20.28
N HIS A 29 5.05 20.93 -19.32
CA HIS A 29 5.92 20.36 -18.27
C HIS A 29 5.22 20.06 -16.93
N ALA A 30 3.88 20.05 -16.89
CA ALA A 30 3.11 19.72 -15.67
C ALA A 30 2.23 18.46 -15.78
N ALA A 31 2.41 17.64 -16.81
CA ALA A 31 1.81 16.30 -16.89
C ALA A 31 2.93 15.30 -17.19
N ASN A 32 3.60 14.83 -16.14
CA ASN A 32 4.67 13.85 -16.23
C ASN A 32 4.07 12.47 -16.57
N PRO A 33 4.17 11.93 -17.81
CA PRO A 33 3.51 10.68 -18.19
C PRO A 33 4.41 9.46 -17.99
N LEU A 34 5.52 9.60 -17.25
CA LEU A 34 6.58 8.58 -17.13
C LEU A 34 6.74 7.97 -15.72
N SER A 35 5.72 8.01 -14.86
CA SER A 35 5.74 7.22 -13.62
C SER A 35 5.23 5.79 -13.84
N PHE A 36 5.78 5.08 -14.84
CA PHE A 36 5.79 3.61 -14.88
C PHE A 36 7.18 3.17 -14.41
N VAL A 37 7.48 3.46 -13.15
CA VAL A 37 8.63 2.86 -12.47
C VAL A 37 8.11 1.57 -11.89
N THR A 38 8.64 0.44 -12.33
CA THR A 38 8.51 -0.85 -11.64
C THR A 38 9.02 -0.64 -10.21
N GLU A 39 8.09 -0.46 -9.28
CA GLU A 39 8.42 -0.07 -7.91
C GLU A 39 9.14 -1.23 -7.21
N THR A 40 10.43 -1.04 -6.94
CA THR A 40 11.22 -2.00 -6.15
C THR A 40 10.80 -1.99 -4.67
N PHE A 41 11.25 -2.99 -3.91
CA PHE A 41 11.09 -3.04 -2.45
C PHE A 41 11.43 -1.71 -1.76
N GLY A 42 12.47 -1.01 -2.21
CA GLY A 42 12.83 0.31 -1.68
C GLY A 42 11.76 1.38 -1.90
N HIS A 43 11.08 1.38 -3.04
CA HIS A 43 10.10 2.42 -3.41
C HIS A 43 8.76 2.29 -2.70
N TRP A 44 8.26 1.07 -2.48
CA TRP A 44 7.08 0.89 -1.63
C TRP A 44 7.45 0.98 -0.15
N LYS A 45 8.67 0.56 0.23
CA LYS A 45 9.18 0.79 1.58
C LYS A 45 9.20 2.28 1.89
N ASP A 46 9.81 3.15 1.10
CA ASP A 46 9.84 4.57 1.48
C ASP A 46 8.47 5.27 1.45
N ARG A 47 7.47 4.74 0.73
CA ARG A 47 6.08 5.25 0.73
C ARG A 47 5.24 4.79 1.92
N LEU A 48 5.38 3.53 2.34
CA LEU A 48 4.72 2.98 3.53
C LEU A 48 5.50 3.29 4.81
N PHE A 49 6.83 3.44 4.70
CA PHE A 49 7.78 3.64 5.78
C PHE A 49 8.32 5.09 5.87
N GLY A 50 8.02 5.98 4.94
CA GLY A 50 8.27 7.41 5.08
C GLY A 50 7.33 8.05 6.11
N ARG A 51 7.62 9.30 6.53
CA ARG A 51 6.61 10.09 7.24
C ARG A 51 5.47 10.30 6.24
N PRO A 52 4.25 9.78 6.47
CA PRO A 52 3.20 9.98 5.51
C PRO A 52 2.95 11.49 5.41
N ALA A 53 3.02 12.04 4.19
CA ALA A 53 2.84 13.48 3.96
C ALA A 53 1.48 13.98 4.52
N ARG A 54 0.51 13.06 4.62
CA ARG A 54 -0.79 13.28 5.27
C ARG A 54 -1.17 12.05 6.11
N PRO A 55 -1.82 12.24 7.27
CA PRO A 55 -2.34 11.12 8.06
C PRO A 55 -3.31 10.27 7.22
N VAL A 56 -3.24 8.95 7.38
CA VAL A 56 -4.19 8.03 6.73
C VAL A 56 -5.55 8.21 7.41
N PRO A 57 -6.63 8.49 6.66
CA PRO A 57 -7.95 8.63 7.24
C PRO A 57 -8.37 7.33 7.91
N GLU A 58 -8.73 7.43 9.19
CA GLU A 58 -9.40 6.36 9.92
C GLU A 58 -10.89 6.46 9.63
N MET A 59 -11.44 5.39 9.09
CA MET A 59 -12.84 5.30 8.75
C MET A 59 -13.48 4.19 9.57
N LYS A 60 -14.66 4.49 10.13
CA LYS A 60 -15.50 3.45 10.70
C LYS A 60 -16.07 2.63 9.54
N ALA A 61 -15.73 1.34 9.50
CA ALA A 61 -16.27 0.44 8.50
C ALA A 61 -17.82 0.44 8.59
N PRO A 62 -18.54 0.41 7.46
CA PRO A 62 -19.98 0.35 7.48
C PRO A 62 -20.43 -0.94 8.19
N PRO A 63 -21.58 -0.92 8.90
CA PRO A 63 -22.07 -2.09 9.63
C PRO A 63 -22.27 -3.28 8.67
N SER A 64 -22.72 -3.01 7.46
CA SER A 64 -22.88 -3.96 6.36
C SER A 64 -22.34 -3.37 5.06
N GLY A 65 -21.90 -4.26 4.15
CA GLY A 65 -21.48 -3.87 2.80
C GLY A 65 -19.99 -3.54 2.66
N PRO A 66 -19.58 -3.15 1.45
CA PRO A 66 -18.18 -2.96 1.12
C PRO A 66 -17.65 -1.58 1.53
N ILE A 67 -16.34 -1.53 1.72
CA ILE A 67 -15.55 -0.31 1.85
C ILE A 67 -15.06 0.07 0.45
N ALA A 68 -15.56 1.20 -0.06
CA ALA A 68 -15.08 1.74 -1.34
C ALA A 68 -13.62 2.20 -1.20
N LEU A 69 -12.75 1.72 -2.09
CA LEU A 69 -11.34 2.06 -2.09
C LEU A 69 -10.86 2.41 -3.51
N PRO A 70 -10.75 3.71 -3.85
CA PRO A 70 -10.14 4.12 -5.10
C PRO A 70 -8.67 3.66 -5.17
N PRO A 71 -8.18 3.22 -6.34
CA PRO A 71 -6.79 2.81 -6.49
C PRO A 71 -5.80 3.91 -6.08
N GLY A 72 -4.70 3.54 -5.42
CA GLY A 72 -3.66 4.44 -4.91
C GLY A 72 -4.05 5.21 -3.64
N THR A 73 -5.26 4.99 -3.10
CA THR A 73 -5.67 5.59 -1.82
C THR A 73 -5.46 4.62 -0.68
N ARG A 74 -5.20 5.17 0.51
CA ARG A 74 -5.00 4.41 1.75
C ARG A 74 -6.19 4.63 2.66
N VAL A 75 -6.75 3.53 3.16
CA VAL A 75 -7.82 3.56 4.16
C VAL A 75 -7.43 2.76 5.39
N ARG A 76 -7.70 3.30 6.58
CA ARG A 76 -7.58 2.55 7.83
C ARG A 76 -8.97 2.14 8.32
N PHE A 77 -9.15 0.86 8.60
CA PHE A 77 -10.40 0.29 9.12
C PHE A 77 -10.14 -0.86 10.10
N GLY A 78 -11.15 -1.17 10.91
CA GLY A 78 -11.17 -2.30 11.83
C GLY A 78 -11.97 -3.49 11.31
N ILE A 79 -11.48 -4.69 11.60
CA ILE A 79 -12.28 -5.92 11.64
C ILE A 79 -12.51 -6.21 13.12
N ASP A 80 -13.65 -5.75 13.64
CA ASP A 80 -14.00 -5.81 15.05
C ASP A 80 -15.03 -6.91 15.33
N ASP A 81 -15.43 -7.09 16.59
CA ASP A 81 -16.29 -8.22 16.99
C ASP A 81 -17.69 -8.18 16.36
N ASP A 82 -18.14 -7.00 15.95
CA ASP A 82 -19.41 -6.72 15.25
C ASP A 82 -19.31 -6.90 13.72
N ALA A 83 -18.12 -7.19 13.20
CA ALA A 83 -17.95 -7.40 11.76
C ALA A 83 -18.71 -8.65 11.29
N PRO A 84 -19.25 -8.63 10.06
CA PRO A 84 -19.88 -9.79 9.46
C PRO A 84 -18.98 -11.03 9.51
N GLN A 85 -19.61 -12.19 9.65
CA GLN A 85 -18.94 -13.48 9.58
C GLN A 85 -19.33 -14.21 8.31
N ASN A 86 -18.39 -14.97 7.77
CA ASN A 86 -18.65 -15.88 6.66
C ASN A 86 -17.83 -17.17 6.81
N ASP A 87 -18.31 -18.24 6.19
CA ASP A 87 -17.62 -19.52 6.12
C ASP A 87 -16.69 -19.53 4.90
N PHE A 88 -15.39 -19.34 5.15
CA PHE A 88 -14.35 -19.38 4.11
C PHE A 88 -13.71 -20.76 4.00
N SER A 89 -12.99 -21.00 2.91
CA SER A 89 -12.20 -22.23 2.70
C SER A 89 -11.12 -22.50 3.76
N LYS A 90 -10.78 -21.53 4.62
CA LYS A 90 -9.84 -21.68 5.75
C LYS A 90 -10.53 -21.62 7.12
N GLY A 91 -11.85 -21.76 7.15
CA GLY A 91 -12.68 -21.71 8.34
C GLY A 91 -13.50 -20.43 8.46
N ARG A 92 -14.46 -20.46 9.38
CA ARG A 92 -15.34 -19.33 9.69
C ARG A 92 -14.56 -18.16 10.25
N SER A 93 -14.78 -16.96 9.70
CA SER A 93 -14.02 -15.77 10.09
C SER A 93 -14.81 -14.50 9.94
N ARG A 94 -14.41 -13.48 10.72
CA ARG A 94 -14.89 -12.12 10.53
C ARG A 94 -14.14 -11.47 9.39
N TYR A 95 -14.85 -10.66 8.62
CA TYR A 95 -14.27 -10.07 7.42
C TYR A 95 -14.81 -8.68 7.13
N ARG A 96 -14.09 -7.96 6.28
CA ARG A 96 -14.57 -6.75 5.61
C ARG A 96 -14.32 -6.87 4.12
N VAL A 97 -15.27 -6.41 3.32
CA VAL A 97 -15.14 -6.36 1.86
C VAL A 97 -14.59 -4.99 1.47
N ILE A 98 -13.61 -5.00 0.59
CA ILE A 98 -13.09 -3.83 -0.11
C ILE A 98 -13.62 -3.90 -1.54
N GLU A 99 -14.19 -2.80 -2.03
CA GLU A 99 -14.67 -2.69 -3.41
C GLU A 99 -13.92 -1.59 -4.14
N LEU A 100 -13.43 -1.96 -5.32
CA LEU A 100 -12.75 -1.06 -6.26
C LEU A 100 -13.79 -0.49 -7.24
N PRO A 101 -13.59 0.74 -7.75
CA PRO A 101 -14.50 1.37 -8.70
C PRO A 101 -14.59 0.62 -10.03
N GLU A 102 -13.56 -0.14 -10.39
CA GLU A 102 -13.46 -0.94 -11.59
C GLU A 102 -12.65 -2.21 -11.32
N GLU A 103 -12.75 -3.19 -12.22
CA GLU A 103 -11.91 -4.38 -12.16
C GLU A 103 -10.48 -4.06 -12.62
N LEU A 104 -9.49 -4.49 -11.84
CA LEU A 104 -8.08 -4.36 -12.17
C LEU A 104 -7.55 -5.71 -12.66
N GLU A 105 -7.01 -5.74 -13.88
CA GLU A 105 -6.37 -6.93 -14.44
C GLU A 105 -5.17 -7.38 -13.60
N HIS A 106 -4.32 -6.43 -13.19
CA HIS A 106 -3.18 -6.64 -12.30
C HIS A 106 -3.20 -5.59 -11.19
N ALA A 107 -3.10 -6.05 -9.94
CA ALA A 107 -3.11 -5.18 -8.78
C ALA A 107 -2.06 -5.60 -7.75
N ALA A 108 -1.46 -4.61 -7.09
CA ALA A 108 -0.70 -4.81 -5.86
C ALA A 108 -1.52 -4.34 -4.67
N VAL A 109 -1.65 -5.20 -3.66
CA VAL A 109 -2.34 -4.92 -2.41
C VAL A 109 -1.32 -4.83 -1.30
N ARG A 110 -1.20 -3.62 -0.74
CA ARG A 110 -0.31 -3.35 0.39
C ARG A 110 -1.12 -3.30 1.66
N VAL A 111 -0.66 -4.04 2.66
CA VAL A 111 -1.37 -4.22 3.91
C VAL A 111 -0.46 -3.81 5.06
N GLN A 112 -0.95 -2.91 5.93
CA GLN A 112 -0.34 -2.61 7.21
C GLN A 112 -1.25 -3.10 8.33
N VAL A 113 -0.80 -4.10 9.08
CA VAL A 113 -1.45 -4.55 10.29
C VAL A 113 -0.95 -3.69 11.45
N ILE A 114 -1.85 -3.00 12.14
CA ILE A 114 -1.49 -2.19 13.30
C ILE A 114 -1.61 -3.04 14.56
N ALA A 115 -0.53 -3.12 15.33
CA ALA A 115 -0.54 -3.83 16.60
C ALA A 115 -1.48 -3.12 17.60
N ARG A 116 -2.34 -3.91 18.26
CA ARG A 116 -3.30 -3.44 19.26
C ARG A 116 -2.92 -4.00 20.63
N LYS A 117 -3.37 -3.35 21.70
CA LYS A 117 -3.19 -3.88 23.05
C LYS A 117 -3.89 -5.23 23.15
N ASN A 118 -3.23 -6.21 23.77
CA ASN A 118 -3.83 -7.51 24.00
C ASN A 118 -5.03 -7.39 24.96
N PRO A 119 -6.26 -7.77 24.56
CA PRO A 119 -7.39 -7.74 25.49
C PRO A 119 -7.26 -8.78 26.61
N ALA A 120 -6.52 -9.87 26.39
CA ALA A 120 -6.36 -10.97 27.33
C ALA A 120 -5.16 -10.83 28.29
N GLY A 121 -4.47 -9.68 28.31
CA GLY A 121 -3.35 -9.46 29.24
C GLY A 121 -2.31 -8.44 28.76
N HIS A 122 -1.04 -8.78 28.97
CA HIS A 122 0.09 -7.91 28.65
C HIS A 122 0.50 -8.01 27.16
N GLY A 123 1.13 -6.94 26.68
CA GLY A 123 1.70 -6.87 25.33
C GLY A 123 0.72 -6.45 24.24
N ASN A 124 1.16 -6.65 23.00
CA ASN A 124 0.39 -6.31 21.81
C ASN A 124 0.07 -7.55 20.98
N VAL A 125 -1.07 -7.52 20.31
CA VAL A 125 -1.53 -8.55 19.36
C VAL A 125 -1.66 -7.95 17.98
N VAL A 126 -1.62 -8.81 16.97
CA VAL A 126 -1.71 -8.44 15.56
C VAL A 126 -2.70 -9.33 14.84
N PHE A 127 -3.32 -8.83 13.79
CA PHE A 127 -4.17 -9.63 12.92
C PHE A 127 -3.35 -10.29 11.82
N LYS A 128 -3.70 -11.53 11.43
CA LYS A 128 -3.05 -12.21 10.31
C LYS A 128 -3.95 -12.14 9.06
N PRO A 129 -3.71 -11.20 8.13
CA PRO A 129 -4.60 -11.01 7.00
C PRO A 129 -4.46 -12.13 5.95
N LEU A 130 -5.62 -12.62 5.50
CA LEU A 130 -5.82 -13.42 4.30
C LEU A 130 -6.73 -12.63 3.36
N LEU A 131 -6.35 -12.56 2.09
CA LEU A 131 -7.13 -11.88 1.07
C LEU A 131 -7.87 -12.91 0.21
N TYR A 132 -9.16 -12.71 0.03
CA TYR A 132 -10.01 -13.51 -0.85
C TYR A 132 -10.53 -12.61 -1.96
N VAL A 133 -10.21 -12.91 -3.21
CA VAL A 133 -10.84 -12.23 -4.36
C VAL A 133 -12.27 -12.75 -4.49
N ILE A 134 -13.23 -11.84 -4.64
CA ILE A 134 -14.66 -12.16 -4.79
C ILE A 134 -15.03 -12.08 -6.26
N GLU A 135 -15.55 -13.19 -6.80
CA GLU A 135 -16.01 -13.32 -8.19
C GLU A 135 -17.48 -13.76 -8.16
N GLY A 136 -18.39 -12.91 -8.66
CA GLY A 136 -19.83 -13.13 -8.44
C GLY A 136 -20.15 -13.16 -6.95
N ASP A 137 -20.69 -14.27 -6.45
CA ASP A 137 -20.98 -14.47 -5.02
C ASP A 137 -19.96 -15.40 -4.33
N ASP A 138 -18.94 -15.86 -5.05
CA ASP A 138 -17.95 -16.83 -4.57
C ASP A 138 -16.62 -16.19 -4.14
N PHE A 139 -15.94 -16.86 -3.21
CA PHE A 139 -14.60 -16.50 -2.75
C PHE A 139 -13.54 -17.41 -3.37
N ARG A 140 -12.60 -16.84 -4.13
CA ARG A 140 -11.44 -17.57 -4.64
C ARG A 140 -10.54 -18.08 -3.51
N ALA A 141 -9.59 -18.94 -3.87
CA ALA A 141 -8.57 -19.42 -2.94
C ALA A 141 -7.84 -18.23 -2.27
N PRO A 142 -7.61 -18.28 -0.94
CA PRO A 142 -7.01 -17.16 -0.23
C PRO A 142 -5.55 -17.00 -0.58
N VAL A 143 -5.15 -15.73 -0.71
CA VAL A 143 -3.75 -15.32 -0.79
C VAL A 143 -3.29 -14.87 0.59
N GLU A 144 -2.23 -15.50 1.08
CA GLU A 144 -1.61 -15.13 2.36
C GLU A 144 -0.72 -13.91 2.17
N VAL A 145 -0.90 -12.91 3.03
CA VAL A 145 -0.05 -11.71 3.00
C VAL A 145 1.32 -12.04 3.58
N LYS A 146 2.32 -12.20 2.71
CA LYS A 146 3.72 -12.49 3.05
C LYS A 146 4.67 -11.77 2.10
N PRO A 147 5.86 -11.35 2.56
CA PRO A 147 6.31 -11.36 3.96
C PRO A 147 5.60 -10.29 4.81
N LEU A 148 5.53 -10.50 6.13
CA LEU A 148 5.09 -9.49 7.10
C LEU A 148 6.34 -8.90 7.77
N HIS A 149 6.78 -7.73 7.33
CA HIS A 149 7.92 -7.03 7.92
C HIS A 149 7.50 -6.21 9.13
N LEU A 150 8.27 -6.31 10.20
CA LEU A 150 8.06 -5.56 11.43
C LEU A 150 8.58 -4.11 11.30
N ASP A 151 7.70 -3.13 11.48
CA ASP A 151 8.02 -1.69 11.58
C ASP A 151 7.82 -1.22 13.02
N ILE A 152 8.92 -0.89 13.71
CA ILE A 152 8.93 -0.30 15.06
C ILE A 152 9.48 1.11 14.95
N ARG A 153 8.74 2.10 15.48
CA ARG A 153 9.17 3.49 15.56
C ARG A 153 8.88 4.07 16.93
N PRO A 154 9.70 5.02 17.41
CA PRO A 154 9.38 5.79 18.60
C PRO A 154 8.00 6.45 18.50
N PHE A 155 7.23 6.36 19.58
CA PHE A 155 5.91 7.02 19.75
C PHE A 155 4.83 6.61 18.72
N ARG A 156 5.02 5.51 18.00
CA ARG A 156 4.02 4.95 17.07
C ARG A 156 3.74 3.50 17.45
N LYS A 157 2.51 3.05 17.20
CA LYS A 157 2.15 1.63 17.31
C LYS A 157 3.01 0.82 16.36
N SER A 158 3.52 -0.33 16.82
CA SER A 158 4.20 -1.31 15.96
C SER A 158 3.27 -1.77 14.85
N ARG A 159 3.85 -2.09 13.69
CA ARG A 159 3.08 -2.55 12.52
C ARG A 159 3.73 -3.75 11.87
N LEU A 160 2.92 -4.61 11.26
CA LEU A 160 3.38 -5.59 10.29
C LEU A 160 2.99 -5.15 8.89
N LEU A 161 3.91 -5.27 7.96
CA LEU A 161 3.77 -4.73 6.61
C LEU A 161 3.92 -5.87 5.60
N GLY A 162 2.97 -6.00 4.69
CA GLY A 162 3.08 -6.96 3.60
C GLY A 162 2.53 -6.42 2.30
N CYS A 163 2.90 -7.10 1.22
CA CYS A 163 2.45 -6.78 -0.13
C CYS A 163 2.11 -8.10 -0.82
N VAL A 164 1.00 -8.12 -1.56
CA VAL A 164 0.61 -9.24 -2.39
C VAL A 164 0.12 -8.75 -3.73
N THR A 165 0.39 -9.52 -4.78
CA THR A 165 -0.13 -9.25 -6.11
C THR A 165 -1.37 -10.10 -6.33
N LEU A 166 -2.39 -9.52 -6.96
CA LEU A 166 -3.66 -10.15 -7.30
C LEU A 166 -4.01 -9.84 -8.75
N ASP A 167 -4.70 -10.77 -9.40
CA ASP A 167 -5.18 -10.61 -10.78
C ASP A 167 -6.71 -10.62 -10.83
N LYS A 168 -7.27 -9.86 -11.78
CA LYS A 168 -8.71 -9.74 -12.05
C LYS A 168 -9.51 -9.48 -10.77
N VAL A 169 -9.22 -8.33 -10.16
CA VAL A 169 -9.76 -7.97 -8.84
C VAL A 169 -10.68 -6.76 -8.94
N ARG A 170 -11.93 -6.94 -8.50
CA ARG A 170 -12.88 -5.86 -8.26
C ARG A 170 -13.30 -5.76 -6.80
N ARG A 171 -13.42 -6.91 -6.12
CA ARG A 171 -13.78 -7.00 -4.70
C ARG A 171 -12.84 -7.94 -3.98
N ILE A 172 -12.46 -7.56 -2.76
CA ILE A 172 -11.55 -8.32 -1.90
C ILE A 172 -12.18 -8.46 -0.52
N ALA A 173 -12.35 -9.68 -0.02
CA ALA A 173 -12.62 -9.90 1.40
C ALA A 173 -11.30 -10.04 2.16
N VAL A 174 -11.13 -9.24 3.20
CA VAL A 174 -10.01 -9.33 4.15
C VAL A 174 -10.51 -10.06 5.38
N ALA A 175 -9.91 -11.21 5.68
CA ALA A 175 -10.26 -12.05 6.82
C ALA A 175 -9.00 -12.64 7.48
N THR A 176 -9.18 -13.47 8.50
CA THR A 176 -8.12 -14.31 9.06
C THR A 176 -8.56 -15.77 9.14
N THR A 177 -7.64 -16.69 9.44
CA THR A 177 -7.99 -18.11 9.64
C THR A 177 -8.03 -18.43 11.14
N PRO A 178 -9.02 -19.21 11.62
CA PRO A 178 -9.03 -19.75 12.97
C PRO A 178 -7.73 -20.48 13.34
N ASN A 179 -7.06 -21.11 12.38
CA ASN A 179 -5.78 -21.81 12.58
C ASN A 179 -4.60 -20.89 12.88
N ALA A 180 -4.77 -19.57 12.74
CA ALA A 180 -3.78 -18.57 13.17
C ALA A 180 -3.93 -18.24 14.65
N LEU A 181 -5.11 -18.43 15.24
CA LEU A 181 -5.36 -18.17 16.65
C LEU A 181 -4.53 -19.14 17.50
N GLY A 182 -3.89 -18.61 18.55
CA GLY A 182 -2.91 -19.36 19.36
C GLY A 182 -1.50 -19.42 18.77
N LYS A 183 -1.29 -18.95 17.54
CA LYS A 183 0.04 -18.76 16.95
C LYS A 183 0.50 -17.31 17.12
N SER A 184 1.74 -17.05 16.75
CA SER A 184 2.31 -15.70 16.80
C SER A 184 3.11 -15.42 15.54
N TYR A 185 3.17 -14.14 15.19
CA TYR A 185 4.24 -13.62 14.36
C TYR A 185 5.54 -13.66 15.17
N GLU A 186 6.62 -14.09 14.53
CA GLU A 186 7.96 -14.04 15.09
C GLU A 186 8.85 -13.30 14.10
N SER A 187 9.47 -12.20 14.53
CA SER A 187 10.39 -11.46 13.66
C SER A 187 11.66 -12.28 13.43
N GLU A 188 12.13 -12.31 12.19
CA GLU A 188 13.49 -12.75 11.90
C GLU A 188 14.49 -11.84 12.62
N VAL A 189 15.58 -12.43 13.10
CA VAL A 189 16.64 -11.73 13.84
C VAL A 189 17.23 -10.68 12.90
N ARG A 190 17.12 -9.40 13.25
CA ARG A 190 17.90 -8.36 12.56
C ARG A 190 19.37 -8.68 12.83
N ASP A 191 20.17 -8.78 11.77
CA ASP A 191 21.63 -8.74 11.93
C ASP A 191 21.96 -7.49 12.76
N ALA A 192 22.74 -7.69 13.82
CA ALA A 192 23.11 -6.63 14.73
C ALA A 192 23.71 -5.48 13.91
N VAL A 193 23.01 -4.34 13.87
CA VAL A 193 23.52 -3.15 13.19
C VAL A 193 24.70 -2.66 14.00
N LYS A 194 25.92 -3.00 13.57
CA LYS A 194 27.14 -2.42 14.11
C LYS A 194 27.13 -0.93 13.75
N ALA A 195 26.77 -0.09 14.71
CA ALA A 195 26.99 1.33 14.58
C ALA A 195 28.51 1.59 14.45
N PRO A 196 28.96 2.37 13.47
CA PRO A 196 30.33 2.85 13.44
C PRO A 196 30.46 3.93 14.51
N THR A 197 30.96 3.57 15.70
CA THR A 197 31.17 4.53 16.78
C THR A 197 32.54 5.19 16.66
N GLN A 198 32.56 6.52 16.57
CA GLN A 198 33.37 7.31 17.50
C GLN A 198 32.42 7.96 18.52
N GLY A 199 32.38 7.41 19.74
CA GLY A 199 32.08 8.18 20.96
C GLY A 199 30.62 8.43 21.39
N GLY A 200 29.72 7.44 21.44
CA GLY A 200 28.42 7.68 22.10
C GLY A 200 27.56 6.45 22.38
N PHE A 201 27.39 6.16 23.67
CA PHE A 201 26.34 5.37 24.34
C PHE A 201 25.93 4.01 23.73
N TYR A 202 26.28 2.94 24.44
CA TYR A 202 25.82 1.57 24.18
C TYR A 202 24.35 1.41 24.58
N TYR A 203 23.48 1.17 23.60
CA TYR A 203 22.38 0.24 23.83
C TYR A 203 22.79 -1.06 23.15
N THR A 204 23.19 -2.06 23.92
CA THR A 204 23.15 -3.46 23.46
C THR A 204 21.68 -3.79 23.21
N THR A 205 21.19 -3.47 22.03
CA THR A 205 19.95 -4.11 21.57
C THR A 205 20.37 -5.52 21.15
N ASP A 206 20.41 -6.44 22.12
CA ASP A 206 20.24 -7.85 21.78
C ASP A 206 19.10 -7.92 20.77
N ALA A 207 19.25 -8.72 19.71
CA ALA A 207 18.24 -8.82 18.69
C ALA A 207 16.99 -9.49 19.30
N VAL A 208 16.17 -8.69 19.97
CA VAL A 208 14.95 -9.14 20.64
C VAL A 208 14.01 -9.57 19.53
N LYS A 209 13.90 -10.89 19.34
CA LYS A 209 12.86 -11.48 18.51
C LYS A 209 11.53 -10.98 19.05
N THR A 210 10.85 -10.17 18.25
CA THR A 210 9.55 -9.64 18.61
C THR A 210 8.52 -10.70 18.28
N LYS A 211 7.85 -11.19 19.32
CA LYS A 211 6.75 -12.14 19.21
C LYS A 211 5.42 -11.41 19.40
N LEU A 212 4.56 -11.46 18.40
CA LEU A 212 3.24 -10.82 18.43
C LEU A 212 2.16 -11.88 18.22
N PRO A 213 1.35 -12.22 19.24
CA PRO A 213 0.27 -13.18 19.08
C PRO A 213 -0.76 -12.74 18.05
N PHE A 214 -1.30 -13.69 17.31
CA PHE A 214 -2.38 -13.42 16.36
C PHE A 214 -3.74 -13.34 17.05
N ALA A 215 -4.54 -12.35 16.65
CA ALA A 215 -5.91 -12.14 17.12
C ALA A 215 -6.93 -12.32 15.98
N ALA A 216 -8.17 -12.63 16.36
CA ALA A 216 -9.30 -12.81 15.43
C ALA A 216 -9.81 -11.48 14.83
N THR A 217 -9.48 -10.36 15.47
CA THR A 217 -9.89 -8.99 15.11
C THR A 217 -8.65 -8.10 15.00
N GLY A 218 -8.71 -7.03 14.21
CA GLY A 218 -7.53 -6.21 13.93
C GLY A 218 -7.82 -4.85 13.33
N ASP A 219 -6.83 -3.96 13.45
CA ASP A 219 -6.77 -2.70 12.71
C ASP A 219 -5.84 -2.88 11.51
N LEU A 220 -6.31 -2.46 10.35
CA LEU A 220 -5.59 -2.60 9.08
C LEU A 220 -5.56 -1.27 8.34
N VAL A 221 -4.46 -1.01 7.64
CA VAL A 221 -4.39 -0.04 6.55
C VAL A 221 -4.24 -0.82 5.26
N LEU A 222 -5.07 -0.51 4.27
CA LEU A 222 -5.02 -1.17 2.97
C LEU A 222 -4.89 -0.12 1.86
N GLU A 223 -4.07 -0.44 0.87
CA GLU A 223 -3.88 0.29 -0.37
C GLU A 223 -3.92 -0.73 -1.51
N VAL A 224 -4.65 -0.42 -2.58
CA VAL A 224 -4.63 -1.21 -3.81
C VAL A 224 -4.15 -0.32 -4.94
N THR A 225 -3.13 -0.74 -5.67
CA THR A 225 -2.62 -0.04 -6.85
C THR A 225 -2.86 -0.86 -8.11
N ARG A 226 -3.07 -0.17 -9.23
CA ARG A 226 -3.14 -0.79 -10.57
C ARG A 226 -1.72 -0.94 -11.08
N GLU A 227 -1.42 -2.12 -11.61
CA GLU A 227 -0.09 -2.44 -12.13
C GLU A 227 -0.14 -2.73 -13.64
N ALA A 228 0.98 -2.54 -14.32
CA ALA A 228 1.06 -2.75 -15.78
C ALA A 228 1.13 -4.25 -16.14
N LYS A 229 1.77 -5.05 -15.28
CA LYS A 229 1.97 -6.48 -15.49
C LYS A 229 1.70 -7.28 -14.22
N ALA A 230 1.36 -8.55 -14.42
CA ALA A 230 1.25 -9.52 -13.34
C ALA A 230 2.54 -9.57 -12.50
N GLY A 231 2.40 -9.53 -11.18
CA GLY A 231 3.52 -9.64 -10.25
C GLY A 231 4.26 -8.33 -9.95
N GLU A 232 3.87 -7.19 -10.53
CA GLU A 232 4.47 -5.89 -10.22
C GLU A 232 3.83 -5.22 -8.97
N GLY A 233 4.47 -4.16 -8.45
CA GLY A 233 3.96 -3.32 -7.36
C GLY A 233 4.27 -3.80 -5.93
N CYS A 234 4.84 -5.01 -5.82
CA CYS A 234 5.48 -5.59 -4.65
C CYS A 234 6.95 -5.91 -5.01
#